data_AF-A0A7W1FN48-F1
#
_entry.id   AF-A0A7W1FN48-F1
#
_cell.length_a   1.000
_cell.length_b   1.000
_cell.length_c   1.000
_cell.angle_alpha   90.00
_cell.angle_beta   90.00
_cell.angle_gamma   90.00
#
_symmetry.space_group_name_H-M   'P 1'
#
loop_
_entity.id
_entity.type
_entity.pdbx_description
1 polymer ?
#
loop_
_entity_poly.entity_id
_entity_poly.type
_entity_poly.pdbx_seq_one_letter_code
_entity_poly.pdbx_strand_id
1 'polypeptide(L)'
;MADRIAETVYAALARQLKVPAERLQAQSGESLDRLGLDSHGLMRVLLDIERELKLATSLELPDDALENPATLAAGVAQAVGGT
;
A
#
# COMPACT_ATOMS: atom_id res chain seq x y z
N MET A 1 8.33 -5.63 -12.26
CA MET A 1 7.85 -4.27 -11.91
C MET A 1 6.72 -4.34 -10.90
N ALA A 2 5.60 -5.00 -11.24
CA ALA A 2 4.47 -5.20 -10.32
C ALA A 2 4.85 -5.89 -8.99
N ASP A 3 5.73 -6.91 -9.05
CA ASP A 3 6.23 -7.62 -7.86
C ASP A 3 6.93 -6.66 -6.86
N ARG A 4 7.82 -5.81 -7.37
CA ARG A 4 8.52 -4.78 -6.58
C ARG A 4 7.59 -3.72 -5.98
N ILE A 5 6.52 -3.37 -6.69
CA ILE A 5 5.51 -2.42 -6.19
C ILE A 5 4.76 -3.06 -5.03
N ALA A 6 4.28 -4.29 -5.18
CA ALA A 6 3.62 -5.02 -4.11
C ALA A 6 4.53 -5.13 -2.88
N GLU A 7 5.80 -5.53 -3.05
CA GLU A 7 6.78 -5.57 -1.96
C GLU A 7 6.92 -4.23 -1.22
N THR A 8 6.97 -3.13 -1.98
CA THR A 8 7.08 -1.77 -1.41
C THR A 8 5.83 -1.40 -0.60
N VAL A 9 4.64 -1.74 -1.12
CA VAL A 9 3.37 -1.50 -0.43
C VAL A 9 3.27 -2.31 0.86
N TYR A 10 3.57 -3.61 0.81
CA TYR A 10 3.57 -4.46 2.00
C TYR A 10 4.63 -4.03 3.01
N ALA A 11 5.81 -3.58 2.56
CA ALA A 11 6.84 -3.03 3.45
C ALA A 11 6.38 -1.73 4.14
N ALA A 12 5.73 -0.82 3.41
CA ALA A 12 5.21 0.42 3.98
C ALA A 12 4.09 0.14 5.00
N LEU A 13 3.16 -0.75 4.67
CA LEU A 13 2.12 -1.22 5.60
C LEU A 13 2.73 -1.89 6.84
N ALA A 14 3.72 -2.76 6.66
CA ALA A 14 4.42 -3.44 7.74
C ALA A 14 5.08 -2.45 8.73
N ARG A 15 5.73 -1.41 8.21
CA ARG A 15 6.33 -0.33 9.00
C ARG A 15 5.27 0.44 9.80
N GLN A 16 4.15 0.78 9.15
CA GLN A 16 3.08 1.57 9.78
C GLN A 16 2.36 0.78 10.88
N LEU A 17 2.03 -0.49 10.60
CA LEU A 17 1.29 -1.37 11.49
C LEU A 17 2.18 -2.09 12.51
N LYS A 18 3.51 -1.95 12.39
CA LYS A 18 4.53 -2.62 13.22
C LYS A 18 4.37 -4.15 13.23
N VAL A 19 4.01 -4.72 12.09
CA VAL A 19 3.85 -6.16 11.89
C VAL A 19 4.72 -6.62 10.71
N PRO A 20 5.18 -7.88 10.69
CA PRO A 20 5.97 -8.37 9.57
C PRO A 20 5.15 -8.43 8.27
N ALA A 21 5.78 -8.10 7.14
CA ALA A 21 5.15 -8.09 5.82
C ALA A 21 4.54 -9.46 5.45
N GLU A 22 5.17 -10.56 5.87
CA GLU A 22 4.65 -11.93 5.67
C GLU A 22 3.27 -12.14 6.34
N ARG A 23 3.06 -11.56 7.52
CA ARG A 23 1.75 -11.59 8.22
C ARG A 23 0.71 -10.79 7.47
N LEU A 24 1.09 -9.68 6.84
CA LEU A 24 0.19 -8.86 6.03
C LEU A 24 -0.15 -9.51 4.70
N GLN A 25 0.81 -10.21 4.08
CA GLN A 25 0.54 -11.01 2.88
C GLN A 25 -0.41 -12.16 3.19
N ALA A 26 -0.27 -12.83 4.33
CA ALA A 26 -1.23 -13.85 4.76
C ALA A 26 -2.64 -13.28 5.06
N GLN A 27 -2.74 -11.99 5.36
CA GLN A 27 -3.97 -11.26 5.63
C GLN A 27 -4.27 -10.25 4.51
N SER A 28 -3.86 -10.54 3.27
CA SER A 28 -3.93 -9.58 2.17
C SER A 28 -5.36 -9.18 1.79
N GLY A 29 -6.35 -10.02 2.13
CA GLY A 29 -7.77 -9.73 1.96
C GLY A 29 -8.47 -9.17 3.20
N GLU A 30 -7.75 -8.96 4.31
CA GLU A 30 -8.30 -8.30 5.49
C GLU A 30 -8.36 -6.79 5.27
N SER A 31 -9.43 -6.15 5.73
CA SER A 31 -9.60 -4.71 5.56
C SER A 31 -8.49 -3.92 6.25
N LEU A 32 -8.02 -2.84 5.61
CA LEU A 32 -7.00 -1.96 6.20
C LEU A 32 -7.44 -1.40 7.57
N ASP A 33 -8.72 -1.06 7.71
CA ASP A 33 -9.32 -0.62 8.98
C ASP A 33 -9.17 -1.69 10.10
N ARG A 34 -9.47 -2.95 9.79
CA ARG A 34 -9.32 -4.07 10.73
C ARG A 34 -7.89 -4.39 11.10
N LEU A 35 -6.95 -4.11 10.20
CA LEU A 35 -5.52 -4.19 10.47
C LEU A 35 -5.03 -3.05 11.37
N GLY A 36 -5.88 -2.08 11.71
CA GLY A 36 -5.56 -0.92 12.54
C GLY A 36 -4.95 0.23 11.75
N LEU A 37 -5.23 0.33 10.45
CA LEU A 37 -4.78 1.43 9.61
C LEU A 37 -5.83 2.53 9.56
N ASP A 38 -5.63 3.59 10.36
CA ASP A 38 -6.44 4.80 10.29
C ASP A 38 -6.13 5.62 9.02
N SER A 39 -7.00 6.59 8.69
CA SER A 39 -6.82 7.52 7.56
C SER A 39 -5.46 8.26 7.57
N HIS A 40 -4.99 8.68 8.75
CA HIS A 40 -3.66 9.27 8.91
C HIS A 40 -2.53 8.27 8.66
N GLY A 41 -2.72 7.02 9.08
CA GLY A 41 -1.76 5.95 8.85
C GLY A 41 -1.67 5.60 7.37
N LEU A 42 -2.81 5.55 6.69
CA LEU A 42 -2.91 5.35 5.25
C LEU A 42 -2.18 6.45 4.47
N MET A 43 -2.41 7.73 4.80
CA MET A 43 -1.70 8.83 4.15
C MET A 43 -0.18 8.74 4.32
N ARG A 44 0.28 8.30 5.50
CA ARG A 44 1.71 8.08 5.76
C ARG A 44 2.28 6.91 4.95
N VAL A 45 1.51 5.84 4.77
CA VAL A 45 1.86 4.70 3.92
C VAL A 45 1.99 5.13 2.46
N LEU A 46 1.02 5.89 1.94
CA LEU A 46 1.07 6.40 0.56
C LEU A 46 2.31 7.27 0.31
N LEU A 47 2.60 8.20 1.22
CA LEU A 47 3.80 9.05 1.14
C LEU A 47 5.11 8.22 1.21
N ASP A 48 5.15 7.17 2.02
CA ASP A 48 6.32 6.29 2.09
C ASP A 48 6.51 5.52 0.78
N ILE A 49 5.42 5.00 0.20
CA ILE A 49 5.42 4.32 -1.11
C ILE A 49 5.89 5.27 -2.21
N GLU A 50 5.35 6.49 -2.28
CA GLU A 50 5.76 7.52 -3.26
C GLU A 50 7.26 7.80 -3.18
N ARG A 51 7.79 7.94 -1.94
CA ARG A 51 9.20 8.20 -1.70
C ARG A 51 10.08 7.03 -2.12
N GLU A 52 9.70 5.79 -1.78
CA GLU A 52 10.47 4.59 -2.11
C GLU A 52 10.45 4.31 -3.62
N LEU A 53 9.31 4.55 -4.28
CA LEU A 53 9.14 4.40 -5.73
C LEU A 53 9.67 5.61 -6.53
N LYS A 54 10.09 6.69 -5.84
CA LYS A 54 10.59 7.95 -6.44
C LYS A 54 9.60 8.56 -7.44
N LEU A 55 8.32 8.56 -7.08
CA LEU A 55 7.28 9.13 -7.94
C LEU A 55 7.41 10.66 -7.98
N ALA A 56 7.23 11.22 -9.17
CA ALA A 56 7.23 12.67 -9.37
C ALA A 56 5.88 13.32 -9.04
N THR A 57 4.83 12.51 -8.98
CA THR A 57 3.44 12.91 -8.70
C THR A 57 2.90 12.07 -7.56
N SER A 58 1.90 12.61 -6.84
CA SER A 58 1.18 11.82 -5.84
C SER A 58 0.40 10.67 -6.46
N LEU A 59 0.28 9.58 -5.71
CA LEU A 59 -0.53 8.44 -6.05
C LEU A 59 -2.01 8.80 -5.93
N GLU A 60 -2.69 8.86 -7.08
CA GLU A 60 -4.14 8.93 -7.12
C GLU A 60 -4.71 7.52 -7.17
N LEU A 61 -5.36 7.11 -6.07
CA LEU A 61 -5.93 5.78 -5.92
C LEU A 61 -7.45 5.88 -5.72
N PRO A 62 -8.24 5.01 -6.37
CA PRO A 62 -9.67 4.94 -6.10
C PRO A 62 -9.92 4.36 -4.70
N ASP A 63 -11.07 4.66 -4.10
CA ASP A 63 -11.43 4.16 -2.77
C ASP A 63 -11.42 2.62 -2.67
N ASP A 64 -11.78 1.90 -3.74
CA ASP A 64 -11.71 0.44 -3.80
C ASP A 64 -10.28 -0.10 -3.62
N ALA A 65 -9.27 0.67 -4.03
CA ALA A 65 -7.86 0.32 -3.81
C ALA A 65 -7.45 0.49 -2.34
N LEU A 66 -8.21 1.23 -1.53
CA LEU A 66 -7.92 1.48 -0.12
C LEU A 66 -8.65 0.49 0.80
N GLU A 67 -9.29 -0.54 0.24
CA GLU A 67 -10.07 -1.51 1.02
C GLU A 67 -9.18 -2.48 1.81
N ASN A 68 -8.19 -3.10 1.15
CA ASN A 68 -7.33 -4.14 1.73
C ASN A 68 -5.90 -4.08 1.14
N PRO A 69 -4.89 -4.74 1.75
CA PRO A 69 -3.51 -4.68 1.25
C PRO A 69 -3.35 -5.15 -0.20
N ALA A 70 -4.13 -6.16 -0.64
CA ALA A 70 -4.07 -6.67 -2.00
C ALA A 70 -4.59 -5.64 -3.02
N THR A 71 -5.73 -5.01 -2.74
CA THR A 71 -6.28 -3.97 -3.62
C THR A 71 -5.43 -2.71 -3.62
N LEU A 72 -4.76 -2.39 -2.49
CA LEU A 72 -3.80 -1.28 -2.41
C LEU A 72 -2.59 -1.53 -3.30
N ALA A 73 -1.99 -2.72 -3.21
CA ALA A 73 -0.86 -3.09 -4.06
C ALA A 73 -1.24 -3.05 -5.55
N ALA A 74 -2.43 -3.55 -5.90
CA ALA A 74 -2.94 -3.49 -7.26
C ALA A 74 -3.18 -2.04 -7.73
N GLY A 75 -3.81 -1.21 -6.90
CA GLY A 75 -4.08 0.20 -7.20
C GLY A 75 -2.80 1.00 -7.43
N VAL A 76 -1.80 0.83 -6.56
CA VAL A 76 -0.48 1.47 -6.73
C VAL A 76 0.20 0.97 -8.01
N ALA A 77 0.13 -0.34 -8.30
CA ALA A 77 0.70 -0.87 -9.53
C ALA A 77 0.03 -0.30 -10.79
N GLN A 78 -1.29 -0.06 -10.76
CA GLN A 78 -2.02 0.60 -11.85
C GLN A 78 -1.61 2.07 -11.98
N ALA A 79 -1.55 2.81 -10.87
CA ALA A 79 -1.16 4.23 -10.86
C ALA A 79 0.26 4.46 -11.38
N VAL A 80 1.20 3.56 -11.05
CA VAL A 80 2.61 3.65 -11.49
C VAL A 80 2.84 3.02 -12.86
N GLY A 81 2.08 1.99 -13.23
CA GLY A 81 2.19 1.33 -14.54
C GLY A 81 1.48 2.07 -15.67
N GLY A 82 0.57 3.00 -15.34
CA GLY A 82 -0.14 3.85 -16.29
C GLY A 82 0.60 5.13 -16.71
N THR A 83 1.74 5.44 -16.08
CA THR A 83 2.64 6.57 -16.44
C THR A 83 3.79 6.12 -17.32
#